data_AF-A0A7Y9FQM2-F1
#
_entry.id   AF-A0A7Y9FQM2-F1
#
_cell.length_a   1.000
_cell.length_b   1.000
_cell.length_c   1.000
_cell.angle_alpha   90.00
_cell.angle_beta   90.00
_cell.angle_gamma   90.00
#
_symmetry.space_group_name_H-M   'P 1'
#
loop_
_entity.id
_entity.type
_entity.pdbx_description
1 polymer ?
#
loop_
_entity_poly.entity_id
_entity_poly.type
_entity_poly.pdbx_seq_one_letter_code
_entity_poly.pdbx_strand_id
1 'polypeptide(L)'
;MKTPPLSDDYARGRRDGLRLALAILAVEEAKWAALLGESPSWRTNATREVRHKTLQVAQTRVQTALNRLTPKGEAATIDGELAAALDKIGL
;
A
#
# COMPACT_ATOMS: atom_id res chain seq x y z
N MET A 1 6.95 -23.88 20.73
CA MET A 1 6.88 -22.54 20.10
C MET A 1 6.68 -21.53 21.21
N LYS A 2 7.54 -20.50 21.29
CA LYS A 2 7.43 -19.43 22.29
C LYS A 2 6.52 -18.37 21.70
N THR A 3 5.35 -18.14 22.30
CA THR A 3 4.42 -17.11 21.84
C THR A 3 5.14 -15.76 21.94
N PRO A 4 5.20 -14.96 20.86
CA PRO A 4 5.73 -13.61 20.95
C PRO A 4 4.93 -12.82 22.00
N PRO A 5 5.56 -11.85 22.69
CA PRO A 5 4.84 -11.01 23.64
C PRO A 5 3.74 -10.25 22.88
N LEU A 6 2.58 -10.05 23.50
CA LEU A 6 1.42 -9.33 22.94
C LEU A 6 1.78 -8.00 22.23
N SER A 7 2.83 -7.32 22.71
CA SER A 7 3.36 -6.10 22.11
C SER A 7 3.95 -6.29 20.72
N ASP A 8 4.56 -7.44 20.46
CA ASP A 8 5.23 -7.76 19.19
C ASP A 8 4.21 -8.18 18.12
N ASP A 9 3.18 -8.94 18.49
CA ASP A 9 2.04 -9.24 17.59
C ASP A 9 1.26 -7.97 17.21
N TYR A 10 1.04 -7.06 18.16
CA TYR A 10 0.45 -5.76 17.87
C TYR A 10 1.32 -4.91 16.93
N ALA A 11 2.64 -4.90 17.12
CA ALA A 11 3.56 -4.21 16.23
C ALA A 11 3.58 -4.83 14.82
N ARG A 12 3.48 -6.16 14.71
CA ARG A 12 3.34 -6.89 13.45
C ARG A 12 2.05 -6.51 12.74
N GLY A 13 0.90 -6.60 13.41
CA GLY A 13 -0.40 -6.23 12.85
C GLY A 13 -0.47 -4.79 12.33
N ARG A 14 0.20 -3.83 13.01
CA ARG A 14 0.31 -2.45 12.49
C ARG A 14 1.11 -2.37 11.19
N ARG A 15 2.24 -3.08 11.08
CA ARG A 15 3.04 -3.12 9.85
C ARG A 15 2.26 -3.76 8.71
N ASP A 16 1.55 -4.84 8.99
CA ASP A 16 0.77 -5.56 7.99
C ASP A 16 -0.45 -4.78 7.50
N GLY A 17 -1.12 -4.05 8.40
CA GLY A 17 -2.19 -3.12 8.01
C GLY A 17 -1.69 -2.02 7.06
N LEU A 18 -0.48 -1.50 7.26
CA LEU A 18 0.11 -0.50 6.35
C LEU A 18 0.53 -1.10 5.01
N ARG A 19 1.02 -2.34 4.99
CA ARG A 19 1.33 -3.07 3.76
C ARG A 19 0.07 -3.37 2.95
N LEU A 20 -1.01 -3.79 3.60
CA LEU A 20 -2.33 -3.96 2.97
C LEU A 20 -2.83 -2.64 2.37
N ALA A 21 -2.71 -1.54 3.12
CA ALA A 21 -3.09 -0.22 2.62
C ALA A 21 -2.28 0.18 1.36
N LEU A 22 -0.98 -0.12 1.31
CA LEU A 22 -0.16 0.11 0.11
C LEU A 22 -0.63 -0.72 -1.08
N ALA A 23 -0.93 -2.01 -0.88
CA ALA A 23 -1.43 -2.88 -1.95
C ALA A 23 -2.74 -2.37 -2.56
N ILE A 24 -3.70 -1.97 -1.70
CA ILE A 24 -4.97 -1.38 -2.15
C ILE A 24 -4.73 -0.09 -2.94
N LEU A 25 -3.87 0.80 -2.44
CA LEU A 25 -3.57 2.06 -3.12
C LEU A 25 -2.88 1.86 -4.47
N ALA A 26 -2.03 0.83 -4.60
CA ALA A 26 -1.37 0.48 -5.86
C ALA A 26 -2.36 0.00 -6.92
N VAL A 27 -3.33 -0.84 -6.54
CA VAL A 27 -4.39 -1.29 -7.45
C VAL A 27 -5.28 -0.13 -7.89
N GLU A 28 -5.64 0.77 -6.99
CA GLU A 28 -6.38 1.98 -7.37
C GLU A 28 -5.57 2.88 -8.29
N GLU A 29 -4.27 3.09 -8.03
CA GLU A 29 -3.41 3.86 -8.93
C GLU A 29 -3.38 3.24 -10.33
N ALA A 30 -3.20 1.93 -10.44
CA ALA A 30 -3.16 1.23 -11.72
C ALA A 30 -4.45 1.42 -12.55
N LYS A 31 -5.62 1.39 -11.89
CA LYS A 31 -6.91 1.68 -12.56
C LYS A 31 -6.94 3.08 -13.16
N TRP A 32 -6.44 4.09 -12.45
CA TRP A 32 -6.42 5.47 -12.94
C TRP A 32 -5.34 5.71 -13.98
N ALA A 33 -4.17 5.08 -13.83
CA ALA A 33 -3.07 5.16 -14.77
C ALA A 33 -3.50 4.71 -16.18
N ALA A 34 -4.28 3.61 -16.26
CA ALA A 34 -4.81 3.10 -17.52
C ALA A 34 -5.81 4.04 -18.24
N LEU A 35 -6.29 5.10 -17.58
CA LEU A 35 -7.26 6.06 -18.12
C LEU A 35 -6.65 7.42 -18.48
N LEU A 36 -5.35 7.62 -18.23
CA LEU A 36 -4.68 8.90 -18.49
C LEU A 36 -4.57 9.13 -20.01
N GLY A 37 -5.01 10.29 -20.47
CA GLY A 37 -4.96 10.66 -21.91
C GLY A 37 -6.09 10.06 -22.77
N GLU A 38 -6.83 9.07 -22.27
CA GLU A 38 -7.85 8.33 -23.04
C GLU A 38 -9.12 9.15 -23.38
N SER A 39 -9.35 10.30 -22.74
CA SER A 39 -10.51 11.14 -23.04
C SER A 39 -10.20 12.17 -24.14
N PRO A 40 -11.12 12.43 -25.09
CA PRO A 40 -10.99 13.58 -26.00
C PRO A 40 -11.15 14.94 -25.26
N SER A 41 -11.65 14.95 -24.03
CA SER A 41 -11.80 16.16 -23.21
C SER A 41 -10.56 16.39 -22.34
N TRP A 42 -9.86 17.51 -22.58
CA TRP A 42 -8.69 17.91 -21.79
C TRP A 42 -9.01 18.07 -20.29
N ARG A 43 -10.21 18.58 -19.95
CA ARG A 43 -10.63 18.76 -18.55
C ARG A 43 -10.77 17.41 -17.83
N THR A 44 -11.26 16.40 -18.54
CA THR A 44 -11.39 15.04 -18.00
C THR A 44 -10.01 14.45 -17.73
N ASN A 45 -9.08 14.58 -18.68
CA ASN A 45 -7.70 14.10 -18.50
C ASN A 45 -7.00 14.81 -17.34
N ALA A 46 -7.13 16.14 -17.23
CA ALA A 46 -6.57 16.91 -16.11
C ALA A 46 -7.10 16.42 -14.75
N THR A 47 -8.41 16.11 -14.66
CA THR A 47 -9.00 15.57 -13.43
C THR A 47 -8.45 14.17 -13.10
N ARG A 48 -8.26 13.31 -14.11
CA ARG A 48 -7.68 11.98 -13.94
C ARG A 48 -6.22 12.06 -13.47
N GLU A 49 -5.43 12.98 -14.03
CA GLU A 49 -4.05 13.22 -13.60
C GLU A 49 -3.96 13.65 -12.13
N VAL A 50 -4.85 14.53 -11.67
CA VAL A 50 -4.92 14.95 -10.26
C VAL A 50 -5.24 13.76 -9.35
N ARG A 51 -6.17 12.88 -9.74
CA ARG A 51 -6.51 11.67 -8.96
C ARG A 51 -5.33 10.69 -8.90
N HIS A 52 -4.69 10.44 -10.04
CA HIS A 52 -3.50 9.60 -10.13
C HIS A 52 -2.37 10.11 -9.22
N LYS A 53 -2.03 11.41 -9.30
CA LYS A 53 -1.04 12.02 -8.40
C LYS A 53 -1.44 11.95 -6.93
N THR A 54 -2.72 12.09 -6.63
CA THR A 54 -3.22 11.99 -5.24
C THR A 54 -2.95 10.60 -4.67
N LEU A 55 -3.13 9.54 -5.46
CA LEU A 55 -2.83 8.16 -5.05
C LEU A 55 -1.32 7.96 -4.82
N GLN A 56 -0.48 8.50 -5.69
CA GLN A 56 1.00 8.47 -5.50
C GLN A 56 1.44 9.16 -4.20
N VAL A 57 0.85 10.32 -3.88
CA VAL A 57 1.11 11.02 -2.63
C VAL A 57 0.63 10.19 -1.43
N ALA A 58 -0.54 9.57 -1.52
CA ALA A 58 -1.06 8.70 -0.47
C ALA A 58 -0.13 7.49 -0.21
N GLN A 59 0.29 6.79 -1.27
CA GLN A 59 1.26 5.69 -1.16
C GLN A 59 2.56 6.14 -0.50
N THR A 60 3.12 7.27 -0.91
CA THR A 60 4.35 7.82 -0.33
C THR A 60 4.21 8.08 1.18
N ARG A 61 3.07 8.60 1.62
CA ARG A 61 2.79 8.85 3.03
C ARG A 61 2.65 7.57 3.83
N VAL A 62 1.95 6.57 3.30
CA VAL A 62 1.80 5.26 3.95
C VAL A 62 3.14 4.54 4.01
N GLN A 63 3.93 4.55 2.94
CA GLN A 63 5.29 4.00 2.93
C GLN A 63 6.18 4.67 3.96
N THR A 64 6.08 6.00 4.10
CA THR A 64 6.82 6.74 5.13
C THR A 64 6.43 6.29 6.54
N ALA A 65 5.14 6.07 6.81
CA ALA A 65 4.66 5.55 8.09
C ALA A 65 5.17 4.12 8.35
N LEU A 66 5.14 3.25 7.33
CA LEU A 66 5.67 1.88 7.41
C LEU A 66 7.17 1.87 7.71
N ASN A 67 7.94 2.71 7.02
CA ASN A 67 9.38 2.84 7.24
C ASN A 67 9.72 3.27 8.68
N ARG A 68 8.89 4.11 9.31
CA ARG A 68 9.07 4.53 10.71
C ARG A 68 8.78 3.41 11.72
N LEU A 69 7.91 2.47 11.36
CA LEU A 69 7.54 1.34 12.22
C LEU A 69 8.40 0.09 11.98
N THR A 70 9.25 0.11 10.96
CA THR A 70 10.16 -0.99 10.64
C THR A 70 11.50 -0.75 11.36
N PRO A 71 11.92 -1.62 12.30
CA PRO A 71 13.19 -1.46 13.01
C PRO A 71 14.39 -1.46 12.05
N LYS A 72 15.40 -0.63 12.30
CA LYS A 72 16.66 -0.66 11.53
C LYS A 72 17.40 -1.95 11.82
N GLY A 73 17.59 -2.80 10.81
CA GLY A 73 18.38 -4.04 10.89
C GLY A 73 17.58 -5.32 10.63
N GLU A 74 16.25 -5.28 10.71
CA GLU A 74 15.39 -6.31 10.14
C GLU A 74 15.10 -5.93 8.69
N ALA A 75 15.75 -6.60 7.75
CA ALA A 75 15.25 -6.62 6.38
C ALA A 75 13.80 -7.12 6.45
N ALA A 76 12.87 -6.23 6.09
CA ALA A 76 11.44 -6.40 6.20
C ALA A 76 10.97 -7.62 5.38
N THR A 77 11.00 -8.80 5.98
CA THR A 77 10.30 -9.96 5.47
C THR A 77 8.81 -9.66 5.55
N ILE A 78 8.13 -9.72 4.40
CA ILE A 78 6.68 -9.71 4.35
C ILE A 78 6.23 -11.00 5.03
N ASP A 79 5.32 -10.90 6.00
CA ASP A 79 4.74 -12.08 6.65
C ASP A 79 4.05 -12.93 5.58
N GLY A 80 4.35 -14.23 5.53
CA GLY A 80 3.77 -15.16 4.57
C GLY A 80 2.24 -15.23 4.68
N GLU A 81 1.68 -14.97 5.86
CA GLU A 81 0.23 -14.90 6.07
C GLU A 81 -0.38 -13.68 5.36
N LEU A 82 0.29 -12.53 5.41
CA LEU A 82 -0.14 -11.33 4.71
C LEU A 82 -0.02 -11.49 3.19
N ALA A 83 1.07 -12.09 2.71
CA ALA A 83 1.24 -12.35 1.29
C ALA A 83 0.13 -13.28 0.74
N ALA A 84 -0.22 -14.33 1.49
CA ALA A 84 -1.31 -15.24 1.13
C ALA A 84 -2.70 -14.56 1.20
N ALA A 85 -2.90 -13.63 2.14
CA ALA A 85 -4.14 -12.87 2.26
C ALA A 85 -4.35 -11.90 1.09
N LEU A 86 -3.29 -11.25 0.62
CA LEU A 86 -3.29 -10.37 -0.55
C LEU A 86 -3.64 -11.16 -1.82
N ASP A 87 -2.96 -12.29 -2.06
CA ASP A 87 -3.22 -13.15 -3.21
C ASP A 87 -4.67 -13.66 -3.26
N LYS A 88 -5.24 -14.03 -2.10
CA LYS A 88 -6.62 -14.50 -1.98
C LYS A 88 -7.66 -13.44 -2.38
N ILE A 89 -7.35 -12.16 -2.20
CA ILE A 89 -8.24 -11.05 -2.60
C ILE A 89 -7.88 -10.46 -3.96
N GLY A 90 -6.94 -11.08 -4.68
CA GLY A 90 -6.47 -10.64 -5.99
C GLY A 90 -5.67 -9.34 -5.95
N LEU A 91 -5.01 -9.06 -4.82
CA LEU A 91 -4.09 -7.93 -4.63
C LEU A 91 -2.64 -8.40 -4.61
#